data_AF-A0AAV4BUP5-F1
#
_entry.id   AF-A0AAV4BUP5-F1
#
_cell.length_a   1.000
_cell.length_b   1.000
_cell.length_c   1.000
_cell.angle_alpha   90.00
_cell.angle_beta   90.00
_cell.angle_gamma   90.00
#
_symmetry.space_group_name_H-M   'P 1'
#
loop_
_entity.id
_entity.type
_entity.pdbx_description
1 polymer ?
#
loop_
_entity_poly.entity_id
_entity_poly.type
_entity_poly.pdbx_seq_one_letter_code
_entity_poly.pdbx_strand_id
1 'polypeptide(L)'
;MDQRIAYYGVFERKSVKWWKKLFYWILEIAQVNTLILYTLAHSEDQTHKKSLKSFKQSLLRHLTSADAEDMPENDVEKRKPGRQPTAGPLERKTGAKHLVAHRPRDRNCVYCSTPQKRVRTHFYCTGCTNNSHLHPTDCFVKYHTE
;
A
#
# COMPACT_ATOMS: atom_id res chain seq x y z
N MET A 1 -17.79 16.36 20.34
CA MET A 1 -16.35 16.28 20.01
C MET A 1 -15.85 14.85 20.11
N ASP A 2 -16.07 14.19 21.26
CA ASP A 2 -15.64 12.82 21.54
C ASP A 2 -16.12 11.76 20.52
N GLN A 3 -17.40 11.79 20.14
CA GLN A 3 -17.96 10.90 19.10
C GLN A 3 -17.26 11.03 17.73
N ARG A 4 -16.80 12.24 17.35
CA ARG A 4 -16.07 12.48 16.09
C ARG A 4 -14.65 11.94 16.13
N ILE A 5 -14.03 11.97 17.30
CA ILE A 5 -12.67 11.44 17.55
C ILE A 5 -12.71 9.91 17.55
N ALA A 6 -13.70 9.31 18.21
CA ALA A 6 -13.85 7.86 18.28
C ALA A 6 -14.04 7.20 16.90
N TYR A 7 -14.75 7.85 15.97
CA TYR A 7 -15.08 7.25 14.66
C TYR A 7 -13.87 7.07 13.71
N TYR A 8 -12.82 7.91 13.85
CA TYR A 8 -11.60 7.83 13.03
C TYR A 8 -10.31 7.81 13.88
N GLY A 9 -10.40 7.36 15.13
CA GLY A 9 -9.35 7.54 16.12
C GLY A 9 -8.15 6.61 15.94
N VAL A 10 -6.95 7.18 15.81
CA VAL A 10 -5.68 6.41 15.78
C VAL A 10 -5.25 5.92 17.18
N PHE A 11 -5.90 6.41 18.24
CA PHE A 11 -5.56 6.10 19.64
C PHE A 11 -5.74 4.62 20.01
N GLU A 12 -6.47 3.82 19.23
CA GLU A 12 -6.65 2.39 19.48
C GLU A 12 -5.41 1.53 19.16
N ARG A 13 -4.41 2.08 18.45
CA ARG A 13 -3.19 1.33 18.11
C ARG A 13 -2.48 0.77 19.34
N LYS A 14 -2.20 -0.54 19.35
CA LYS A 14 -1.48 -1.20 20.45
C LYS A 14 -0.10 -0.54 20.63
N SER A 15 0.17 -0.06 21.84
CA SER A 15 1.46 0.52 22.19
C SER A 15 1.75 0.29 23.66
N VAL A 16 2.99 -0.09 23.97
CA VAL A 16 3.47 -0.32 25.35
C VAL A 16 3.84 1.01 26.02
N LYS A 17 4.13 2.06 25.24
CA LYS A 17 4.54 3.36 25.75
C LYS A 17 3.32 4.28 25.90
N TRP A 18 2.92 4.57 27.14
CA TRP A 18 1.72 5.36 27.44
C TRP A 18 1.72 6.76 26.81
N TRP A 19 2.88 7.44 26.77
CA TRP A 19 2.99 8.79 26.19
C TRP A 19 2.64 8.84 24.69
N LYS A 20 2.80 7.71 23.97
CA LYS A 20 2.36 7.62 22.57
C LYS A 20 0.84 7.68 22.46
N LYS A 21 0.11 7.11 23.41
CA LYS A 21 -1.37 7.20 23.47
C LYS A 21 -1.80 8.66 23.66
N LEU A 22 -1.16 9.37 24.57
CA LEU A 22 -1.41 10.80 24.81
C LEU A 22 -1.13 11.61 23.54
N PHE A 23 0.02 11.39 22.89
CA PHE A 23 0.36 12.05 21.63
C PHE A 23 -0.71 11.85 20.56
N TYR A 24 -1.13 10.60 20.30
CA TYR A 24 -2.16 10.33 19.30
C TYR A 24 -3.51 10.96 19.66
N TRP A 25 -3.87 11.00 20.94
CA TRP A 25 -5.10 11.64 21.39
C TRP A 25 -5.08 13.15 21.18
N ILE A 26 -3.98 13.83 21.54
CA ILE A 26 -3.80 15.27 21.30
C ILE A 26 -3.83 15.56 19.79
N LEU A 27 -3.20 14.71 18.97
CA LEU A 27 -3.20 14.86 17.52
C LEU A 27 -4.61 14.76 16.92
N GLU A 28 -5.43 13.84 17.39
CA GLU A 28 -6.85 13.71 16.97
C GLU A 28 -7.67 14.95 17.33
N ILE A 29 -7.49 15.48 18.56
CA ILE A 29 -8.13 16.73 19.00
C ILE A 29 -7.72 17.89 18.10
N ALA A 30 -6.42 18.02 17.82
CA ALA A 30 -5.90 19.08 16.97
C ALA A 30 -6.52 19.03 15.55
N GLN A 31 -6.66 17.84 14.96
CA GLN A 31 -7.29 17.64 13.65
C GLN A 31 -8.77 18.03 13.63
N VAL A 32 -9.53 17.66 14.66
CA VAL A 32 -10.95 18.04 14.78
C VAL A 32 -11.10 19.54 14.98
N ASN A 33 -10.24 20.15 15.80
CA ASN A 33 -10.25 21.60 16.02
C ASN A 33 -9.91 22.37 14.74
N THR A 34 -8.93 21.92 13.96
CA THR A 34 -8.61 22.53 12.67
C THR A 34 -9.77 22.42 11.68
N LEU A 35 -10.50 21.29 11.66
CA LEU A 35 -11.70 21.18 10.84
C LEU A 35 -12.77 22.19 11.25
N ILE A 36 -13.00 22.38 12.56
CA ILE A 36 -13.96 23.37 13.07
C ILE A 36 -13.55 24.77 12.63
N LEU A 37 -12.28 25.15 12.85
CA LEU A 37 -11.75 26.45 12.41
C LEU A 37 -11.88 26.65 10.90
N TYR A 38 -11.54 25.62 10.11
CA TYR A 38 -11.68 25.66 8.66
C TYR A 38 -13.14 25.90 8.24
N THR A 39 -14.10 25.22 8.88
CA THR A 39 -15.53 25.40 8.58
C THR A 39 -16.05 26.76 9.00
N LEU A 40 -15.56 27.34 10.09
CA LEU A 40 -15.94 28.68 10.53
C LEU A 40 -15.38 29.75 9.58
N ALA A 41 -14.14 29.60 9.15
CA ALA A 41 -13.47 30.52 8.22
C ALA A 41 -14.09 30.53 6.81
N HIS A 42 -14.77 29.45 6.42
CA HIS A 42 -15.42 29.32 5.11
C HIS A 42 -16.95 29.18 5.24
N SER A 43 -17.53 29.73 6.30
CA SER A 43 -18.95 29.53 6.64
C SER A 43 -19.93 30.14 5.63
N GLU A 44 -19.53 31.19 4.90
CA GLU A 44 -20.32 31.81 3.84
C GLU A 44 -20.38 30.97 2.56
N ASP A 45 -19.41 30.08 2.36
CA ASP A 45 -19.22 29.32 1.13
C ASP A 45 -19.60 27.85 1.37
N GLN A 46 -20.89 27.52 1.19
CA GLN A 46 -21.41 26.17 1.47
C GLN A 46 -20.75 25.06 0.64
N THR A 47 -20.06 25.43 -0.43
CA THR A 47 -19.24 24.57 -1.30
C THR A 47 -18.02 23.98 -0.56
N HIS A 48 -17.57 24.60 0.54
CA HIS A 48 -16.37 24.19 1.28
C HIS A 48 -16.64 23.25 2.47
N LYS A 49 -17.88 22.77 2.64
CA LYS A 49 -18.20 21.78 3.69
C LYS A 49 -17.52 20.44 3.42
N LYS A 50 -16.38 20.19 4.08
CA LYS A 50 -15.66 18.91 4.02
C LYS A 50 -16.06 18.00 5.18
N SER A 51 -16.26 16.71 4.89
CA SER A 51 -16.35 15.68 5.93
C SER A 51 -14.99 15.50 6.62
N LEU A 52 -14.99 15.04 7.87
CA LEU A 52 -13.75 14.81 8.63
C LEU A 52 -12.77 13.88 7.89
N LYS A 53 -13.28 12.84 7.23
CA LYS A 53 -12.48 11.94 6.40
C LYS A 53 -11.82 12.66 5.22
N SER A 54 -12.60 13.44 4.46
CA SER A 54 -12.10 14.18 3.29
C SER A 54 -11.06 15.23 3.72
N PHE A 55 -11.32 15.92 4.84
CA PHE A 55 -10.38 16.87 5.42
C PHE A 55 -9.05 16.21 5.81
N LYS A 56 -9.09 15.09 6.56
CA LYS A 56 -7.87 14.34 6.93
C LYS A 56 -7.09 13.86 5.70
N GLN A 57 -7.76 13.40 4.65
CA GLN A 57 -7.11 12.99 3.40
C GLN A 57 -6.44 14.17 2.68
N SER A 58 -7.12 15.32 2.62
CA SER A 58 -6.55 16.56 2.05
C SER A 58 -5.32 17.02 2.84
N LEU A 59 -5.40 16.98 4.16
CA LEU A 59 -4.30 17.34 5.05
C LEU A 59 -3.10 16.41 4.86
N LEU A 60 -3.33 15.09 4.79
CA LEU A 60 -2.26 14.13 4.51
C LEU A 60 -1.58 14.43 3.17
N ARG A 61 -2.36 14.64 2.11
CA ARG A 61 -1.80 14.96 0.78
C ARG A 61 -0.90 16.19 0.82
N HIS A 62 -1.32 17.27 1.50
CA HIS A 62 -0.51 18.49 1.62
C HIS A 62 0.74 18.30 2.49
N LEU A 63 0.67 17.49 3.55
CA LEU A 63 1.82 17.23 4.41
C LEU A 63 2.85 16.33 3.72
N THR A 64 2.39 15.37 2.92
CA THR A 64 3.27 14.40 2.25
C THR A 64 3.69 14.83 0.85
N SER A 65 3.14 15.91 0.29
CA SER A 65 3.48 16.35 -1.07
C SER A 65 4.93 16.83 -1.17
N ALA A 66 5.44 17.49 -0.13
CA ALA A 66 6.85 17.91 -0.09
C ALA A 66 7.80 16.70 0.00
N ASP A 67 7.49 15.73 0.88
CA ASP A 67 8.30 14.52 1.03
C ASP A 67 8.29 13.63 -0.22
N ALA A 68 7.29 13.74 -1.10
CA ALA A 68 7.24 12.96 -2.32
C ALA A 68 8.25 13.43 -3.38
N GLU A 69 8.64 14.71 -3.34
CA GLU A 69 9.57 15.32 -4.31
C GLU A 69 11.04 15.04 -3.96
N ASP A 70 11.37 14.91 -2.66
CA ASP A 70 12.74 14.69 -2.17
C ASP A 70 13.13 13.21 -1.99
N MET A 71 12.25 12.27 -2.34
CA MET A 71 12.51 10.85 -2.11
C MET A 71 13.39 10.24 -3.22
N PRO A 72 14.57 9.68 -2.89
CA PRO A 72 15.44 9.05 -3.88
C PRO A 72 14.75 7.84 -4.52
N GLU A 73 14.94 7.69 -5.84
CA GLU A 73 14.28 6.69 -6.70
C GLU A 73 14.39 5.25 -6.18
N ASN A 74 15.49 4.93 -5.47
CA ASN A 74 15.76 3.64 -4.85
C ASN A 74 14.81 3.25 -3.69
N ASP A 75 14.14 4.22 -3.05
CA ASP A 75 13.23 3.95 -1.93
C ASP A 75 11.76 3.86 -2.37
N VAL A 76 11.42 4.32 -3.58
CA VAL A 76 10.09 4.14 -4.18
C VAL A 76 9.80 2.65 -4.43
N GLU A 77 10.82 1.88 -4.84
CA GLU A 77 10.69 0.43 -5.03
C GLU A 77 10.42 -0.35 -3.73
N LYS A 78 10.90 0.14 -2.58
CA LYS A 78 10.75 -0.53 -1.28
C LYS A 78 9.35 -0.38 -0.69
N ARG A 79 8.58 0.62 -1.13
CA ARG A 79 7.25 0.95 -0.59
C ARG A 79 6.07 0.57 -1.49
N LYS A 80 6.25 -0.33 -2.46
CA LYS A 80 5.08 -0.94 -3.09
C LYS A 80 4.25 -1.59 -1.98
N PRO A 81 2.98 -1.18 -1.74
CA PRO A 81 2.13 -1.85 -0.76
C PRO A 81 2.16 -3.33 -1.11
N GLY A 82 2.39 -4.17 -0.11
CA GLY A 82 2.43 -5.63 -0.29
C GLY A 82 1.20 -6.03 -1.10
N ARG A 83 1.44 -6.40 -2.37
CA ARG A 83 0.36 -6.63 -3.32
C ARG A 83 -0.46 -7.81 -2.81
N GLN A 84 -1.75 -7.60 -2.57
CA GLN A 84 -2.72 -8.69 -2.60
C GLN A 84 -2.55 -9.37 -3.96
N PRO A 85 -2.29 -10.69 -4.03
CA PRO A 85 -2.24 -11.38 -5.30
C PRO A 85 -3.65 -11.32 -5.89
N THR A 86 -3.91 -10.34 -6.76
CA THR A 86 -4.98 -10.47 -7.72
C THR A 86 -4.60 -11.65 -8.60
N ALA A 87 -5.45 -12.67 -8.62
CA ALA A 87 -5.35 -13.79 -9.52
C ALA A 87 -4.98 -13.26 -10.91
N GLY A 88 -3.82 -13.67 -11.42
CA GLY A 88 -3.25 -13.14 -12.65
C GLY A 88 -4.28 -13.25 -13.79
N PRO A 89 -4.61 -12.16 -14.49
CA PRO A 89 -5.50 -12.14 -15.64
C PRO A 89 -5.05 -13.12 -16.74
N LEU A 90 -5.91 -13.36 -17.74
CA LEU A 90 -5.68 -14.19 -18.93
C LEU A 90 -4.28 -14.08 -19.56
N GLU A 91 -3.56 -12.97 -19.38
CA GLU A 91 -2.18 -12.71 -19.82
C GLU A 91 -1.17 -13.82 -19.53
N ARG A 92 -1.34 -14.58 -18.45
CA ARG A 92 -0.44 -15.71 -18.16
C ARG A 92 -0.52 -16.82 -19.22
N LYS A 93 -1.67 -16.92 -19.91
CA LYS A 93 -1.94 -17.87 -21.00
C LYS A 93 -1.95 -17.19 -22.37
N THR A 94 -2.36 -15.93 -22.40
CA THR A 94 -2.68 -15.17 -23.61
C THR A 94 -1.91 -13.85 -23.55
N GLY A 95 -0.59 -13.93 -23.71
CA GLY A 95 0.31 -12.78 -23.60
C GLY A 95 1.60 -12.95 -24.42
N ALA A 96 2.32 -11.83 -24.58
CA ALA A 96 3.58 -11.75 -25.33
C ALA A 96 4.61 -12.82 -24.91
N LYS A 97 5.58 -13.11 -25.80
CA LYS A 97 6.65 -14.11 -25.63
C LYS A 97 7.15 -14.18 -24.18
N HIS A 98 6.79 -15.25 -23.47
CA HIS A 98 7.24 -15.49 -22.11
C HIS A 98 8.72 -15.91 -22.13
N LEU A 99 9.61 -15.05 -21.63
CA LEU A 99 11.04 -15.31 -21.54
C LEU A 99 11.46 -15.44 -20.07
N VAL A 100 12.34 -16.41 -19.81
CA VAL A 100 12.95 -16.61 -18.50
C VAL A 100 14.11 -15.63 -18.35
N ALA A 101 14.12 -14.87 -17.25
CA ALA A 101 15.24 -14.03 -16.85
C ALA A 101 15.68 -14.37 -15.42
N HIS A 102 16.94 -14.05 -15.12
CA HIS A 102 17.54 -14.25 -13.80
C HIS A 102 17.71 -12.90 -13.08
N ARG A 103 17.57 -12.88 -11.76
CA ARG A 103 17.93 -11.71 -10.94
C ARG A 103 18.54 -12.12 -9.59
N PRO A 104 19.39 -11.28 -8.97
CA PRO A 104 20.07 -11.61 -7.72
C PRO A 104 19.12 -11.94 -6.55
N ARG A 105 17.92 -11.34 -6.55
CA ARG A 105 16.94 -11.48 -5.45
C ARG A 105 15.94 -12.60 -5.71
N ASP A 106 15.97 -13.62 -4.85
CA ASP A 106 15.04 -14.74 -4.86
C ASP A 106 13.65 -14.36 -4.35
N ARG A 107 12.61 -15.04 -4.85
CA ARG A 107 11.27 -15.02 -4.24
C ARG A 107 10.65 -16.41 -4.29
N ASN A 108 9.51 -16.57 -3.63
CA ASN A 108 8.71 -17.79 -3.69
C ASN A 108 8.29 -18.05 -5.13
N CYS A 109 8.44 -19.29 -5.59
CA CYS A 109 7.85 -19.72 -6.85
C CYS A 109 6.32 -19.62 -6.76
N VAL A 110 5.69 -18.95 -7.72
CA VAL A 110 4.24 -18.74 -7.73
C VAL A 110 3.47 -20.05 -7.92
N TYR A 111 4.08 -21.03 -8.59
CA TYR A 111 3.44 -22.31 -8.89
C TYR A 111 3.60 -23.36 -7.77
N CYS A 112 4.84 -23.63 -7.34
CA CYS A 112 5.11 -24.76 -6.43
C CYS A 112 5.32 -24.36 -4.96
N SER A 113 5.42 -23.07 -4.63
CA SER A 113 5.57 -22.64 -3.23
C SER A 113 4.22 -22.62 -2.54
N THR A 114 4.04 -23.48 -1.54
CA THR A 114 2.85 -23.51 -0.68
C THR A 114 3.19 -23.00 0.73
N PRO A 115 2.20 -22.70 1.59
CA PRO A 115 2.45 -22.34 2.99
C PRO A 115 3.24 -23.41 3.76
N GLN A 116 3.03 -24.68 3.43
CA GLN A 116 3.68 -25.83 4.06
C GLN A 116 5.07 -26.11 3.50
N LYS A 117 5.29 -25.85 2.20
CA LYS A 117 6.58 -26.04 1.53
C LYS A 117 6.97 -24.78 0.76
N ARG A 118 7.80 -23.97 1.41
CA ARG A 118 8.36 -22.75 0.81
C ARG A 118 9.49 -23.11 -0.15
N VAL A 119 9.28 -22.87 -1.45
CA VAL A 119 10.28 -23.10 -2.49
C VAL A 119 10.61 -21.79 -3.18
N ARG A 120 11.90 -21.47 -3.28
CA ARG A 120 12.40 -20.18 -3.79
C ARG A 120 13.06 -20.35 -5.16
N THR A 121 13.07 -19.28 -5.94
CA THR A 121 13.71 -19.21 -7.26
C THR A 121 14.24 -17.80 -7.54
N HIS A 122 15.38 -17.73 -8.23
CA HIS A 122 15.97 -16.50 -8.75
C HIS A 122 15.44 -16.15 -10.16
N PHE A 123 14.73 -17.08 -10.79
CA PHE A 123 14.20 -16.95 -12.14
C PHE A 123 12.79 -16.37 -12.12
N TYR A 124 12.48 -15.58 -13.14
CA TYR A 124 11.17 -14.96 -13.32
C TYR A 124 10.82 -14.81 -14.80
N CYS A 125 9.53 -14.67 -15.08
CA CYS A 125 9.02 -14.42 -16.42
C CYS A 125 8.93 -12.91 -16.71
N THR A 126 9.61 -12.43 -17.74
CA THR A 126 9.54 -11.01 -18.17
C THR A 126 8.25 -10.66 -18.92
N GLY A 127 7.58 -11.66 -19.49
CA GLY A 127 6.33 -11.49 -20.24
C GLY A 127 5.09 -11.34 -19.36
N CYS A 128 5.19 -11.64 -18.05
CA CYS A 128 4.09 -11.46 -17.12
C CYS A 128 4.12 -10.06 -16.51
N THR A 129 2.96 -9.41 -16.41
CA THR A 129 2.79 -8.08 -15.76
C THR A 129 3.37 -7.99 -14.34
N ASN A 130 3.46 -9.11 -13.64
CA ASN A 130 3.96 -9.17 -12.26
C ASN A 130 5.39 -9.66 -12.12
N ASN A 131 6.08 -9.94 -13.23
CA ASN A 131 7.40 -10.59 -13.21
C ASN A 131 7.39 -11.85 -12.32
N SER A 132 6.46 -12.77 -12.60
CA SER A 132 6.18 -13.94 -11.77
C SER A 132 7.42 -14.82 -11.60
N HIS A 133 7.77 -15.12 -10.34
CA HIS A 133 8.88 -16.01 -9.97
C HIS A 133 8.51 -17.46 -10.22
N LEU A 134 9.24 -18.13 -11.10
CA LEU A 134 8.98 -19.51 -11.52
C LEU A 134 10.31 -20.25 -11.65
N HIS A 135 10.33 -21.55 -11.36
CA HIS A 135 11.49 -22.37 -11.72
C HIS A 135 11.54 -22.53 -13.24
N PRO A 136 12.72 -22.48 -13.86
CA PRO A 136 12.88 -22.57 -15.32
C PRO A 136 12.47 -23.91 -15.92
N THR A 137 12.22 -24.92 -15.07
CA THR A 137 11.75 -26.26 -15.44
C THR A 137 10.22 -26.28 -15.58
N ASP A 138 9.57 -27.37 -15.15
CA ASP A 138 8.13 -27.62 -15.26
C ASP A 138 7.23 -26.50 -14.75
N CYS A 139 7.67 -25.76 -13.72
CA CYS A 139 6.88 -24.67 -13.14
C CYS A 139 6.62 -23.55 -14.15
N PHE A 140 7.60 -23.25 -15.02
CA PHE A 140 7.44 -22.23 -16.05
C PHE A 140 6.43 -22.67 -17.10
N VAL A 141 6.53 -23.90 -17.59
CA VAL A 141 5.60 -24.43 -18.61
C VAL A 141 4.19 -24.47 -18.05
N LYS A 142 3.99 -25.16 -16.91
CA LYS A 142 2.67 -25.36 -16.31
C LYS A 142 1.97 -24.06 -15.97
N TYR A 143 2.69 -23.07 -15.44
CA TYR A 143 2.10 -21.78 -15.09
C TYR A 143 1.56 -20.98 -16.28
N HIS A 144 2.16 -21.13 -17.45
CA HIS A 144 1.73 -20.43 -18.68
C HIS A 144 0.75 -21.25 -19.54
N THR A 145 0.61 -22.55 -19.29
CA THR A 145 -0.30 -23.43 -20.05
C THR A 145 -1.60 -23.79 -19.30
N GLU A 146 -1.51 -24.11 -18.00
CA GLU A 146 -2.65 -24.59 -17.17
C GLU A 146 -3.46 -23.44 -16.58
#